data_AF-A0AAC8Q7E9-F1
#
_entry.id   AF-A0AAC8Q7E9-F1
#
_cell.length_a   1.000
_cell.length_b   1.000
_cell.length_c   1.000
_cell.angle_alpha   90.00
_cell.angle_beta   90.00
_cell.angle_gamma   90.00
#
_symmetry.space_group_name_H-M   'P 1'
#
loop_
_entity.id
_entity.type
_entity.pdbx_description
1 polymer ?
#
loop_
_entity_poly.entity_id
_entity_poly.type
_entity_poly.pdbx_seq_one_letter_code
_entity_poly.pdbx_strand_id
1 'polypeptide(L)'
;MAQRPKATPRVGLSGEPGALELERPLSASLSPGRPLVAHFHSPEGMVLLREPAALTGFFAGSLSSLSVEEVLSHILSGIRSGQLILQHGLVQRTVSFRDGQPIFAVSSVHHERLGAVVVQLGLVSPEQLHQALGKVTPTLRIGAVLTREGFLSEANLYSAMTYLVREVVLNLFEMSEGSFLFLEGRPPEGTR
;
A
#
# COMPACT_ATOMS: atom_id res chain seq x y z
N MET A 1 -18.65 22.59 0.95
CA MET A 1 -17.94 22.93 -0.30
C MET A 1 -17.84 21.67 -1.15
N ALA A 2 -18.16 21.71 -2.44
CA ALA A 2 -18.04 20.53 -3.30
C ALA A 2 -16.55 20.17 -3.47
N GLN A 3 -16.19 18.91 -3.23
CA GLN A 3 -14.83 18.42 -3.42
C GLN A 3 -14.52 18.40 -4.93
N ARG A 4 -13.37 18.93 -5.33
CA ARG A 4 -12.96 18.95 -6.74
C ARG A 4 -12.82 17.51 -7.26
N PRO A 5 -13.34 17.18 -8.45
CA PRO A 5 -13.27 15.84 -8.98
C PRO A 5 -11.82 15.44 -9.27
N LYS A 6 -11.40 14.30 -8.70
CA LYS A 6 -10.05 13.73 -8.87
C LYS A 6 -9.78 13.22 -10.29
N ALA A 7 -10.83 12.88 -11.03
CA ALA A 7 -10.79 12.41 -12.41
C ALA A 7 -11.99 12.98 -13.17
N THR A 8 -11.77 13.49 -14.38
CA THR A 8 -12.82 14.06 -15.24
C THR A 8 -12.79 13.39 -16.61
N PRO A 9 -13.88 12.71 -17.04
CA PRO A 9 -13.94 12.13 -18.38
C PRO A 9 -14.17 13.22 -19.43
N ARG A 10 -13.47 13.10 -20.55
CA ARG A 10 -13.67 13.85 -21.79
C ARG A 10 -14.11 12.84 -22.84
N VAL A 11 -15.38 12.89 -23.22
CA VAL A 11 -15.92 12.03 -24.27
C VAL A 11 -15.49 12.64 -25.61
N GLY A 12 -14.79 11.86 -26.44
CA GLY A 12 -14.44 12.28 -27.80
C GLY A 12 -15.68 12.37 -28.69
N LEU A 13 -15.60 13.15 -29.77
CA LEU A 13 -16.61 13.13 -30.81
C LEU A 13 -16.58 11.77 -31.55
N SER A 14 -17.61 11.47 -32.34
CA SER A 14 -17.73 10.18 -33.06
C SER A 14 -16.43 9.79 -33.77
N GLY A 15 -15.77 8.72 -33.30
CA GLY A 15 -14.51 8.20 -33.86
C GLY A 15 -13.24 8.62 -33.13
N GLU A 16 -13.31 9.56 -32.17
CA GLU A 16 -12.18 9.95 -31.33
C GLU A 16 -12.18 9.17 -30.00
N PRO A 17 -10.99 8.77 -29.50
CA PRO A 17 -10.88 8.17 -28.18
C PRO A 17 -11.25 9.18 -27.09
N GLY A 18 -11.98 8.73 -26.07
CA GLY A 18 -12.19 9.52 -24.86
C GLY A 18 -10.89 9.68 -24.07
N ALA A 19 -10.78 10.74 -23.28
CA ALA A 19 -9.67 10.99 -22.36
C ALA A 19 -10.15 11.04 -20.92
N LEU A 20 -9.30 10.66 -19.97
CA LEU A 20 -9.55 10.83 -18.54
C LEU A 20 -8.52 11.81 -17.98
N GLU A 21 -8.96 13.02 -17.66
CA GLU A 21 -8.11 14.03 -17.03
C GLU A 21 -8.00 13.73 -15.53
N LEU A 22 -6.78 13.48 -15.05
CA LEU A 22 -6.49 13.21 -13.65
C LEU A 22 -5.86 14.43 -12.99
N GLU A 23 -6.16 14.64 -11.71
CA GLU A 23 -5.43 15.64 -10.92
C GLU A 23 -3.93 15.30 -10.84
N ARG A 24 -3.08 16.33 -10.79
CA ARG A 24 -1.61 16.19 -10.81
C ARG A 24 -1.05 15.16 -9.80
N PRO A 25 -1.52 15.07 -8.55
CA PRO A 25 -1.00 14.08 -7.61
C PRO A 25 -1.23 12.63 -8.07
N LEU A 26 -2.37 12.37 -8.73
CA LEU A 26 -2.69 11.05 -9.27
C LEU A 26 -1.85 10.75 -10.51
N SER A 27 -1.73 11.72 -11.43
CA SER A 27 -0.94 11.52 -12.66
C SER A 27 0.56 11.43 -12.40
N ALA A 28 1.09 12.09 -11.36
CA ALA A 28 2.51 11.98 -10.98
C ALA A 28 2.93 10.56 -10.60
N SER A 29 1.98 9.75 -10.12
CA SER A 29 2.22 8.33 -9.80
C SER A 29 2.19 7.42 -11.03
N LEU A 30 1.77 7.94 -12.20
CA LEU A 30 1.64 7.23 -13.47
C LEU A 30 2.92 7.31 -14.32
N SER A 31 3.55 6.16 -14.54
CA SER A 31 4.62 6.03 -15.53
C SER A 31 4.03 5.75 -16.93
N PRO A 32 4.41 6.51 -17.97
CA PRO A 32 3.89 6.30 -19.34
C PRO A 32 4.14 4.90 -19.92
N GLY A 33 5.20 4.22 -19.49
CA GLY A 33 5.61 2.92 -20.01
C GLY A 33 4.89 1.70 -19.43
N ARG A 34 3.93 1.88 -18.52
CA ARG A 34 3.14 0.76 -17.95
C ARG A 34 1.65 1.01 -18.17
N PRO A 35 1.00 0.28 -19.10
CA PRO A 35 -0.40 0.51 -19.42
C PRO A 35 -1.29 0.27 -18.20
N LEU A 36 -2.41 0.98 -18.17
CA LEU A 36 -3.52 0.71 -17.26
C LEU A 36 -4.54 -0.17 -17.98
N VAL A 37 -5.08 -1.13 -17.26
CA VAL A 37 -6.20 -1.96 -17.69
C VAL A 37 -7.44 -1.45 -16.98
N ALA A 38 -8.50 -1.23 -17.77
CA ALA A 38 -9.80 -0.83 -17.27
C ALA A 38 -10.70 -2.05 -17.11
N HIS A 39 -11.17 -2.29 -15.89
CA HIS A 39 -12.17 -3.29 -15.57
C HIS A 39 -13.52 -2.59 -15.43
N PHE A 40 -14.42 -2.81 -16.39
CA PHE A 40 -15.76 -2.22 -16.41
C PHE A 40 -16.74 -3.15 -15.69
N HIS A 41 -17.46 -2.63 -14.70
CA HIS A 41 -18.52 -3.34 -13.99
C HIS A 41 -19.91 -2.88 -14.44
N SER A 42 -20.04 -1.60 -14.80
CA SER A 42 -21.22 -0.98 -15.41
C SER A 42 -20.80 0.30 -16.16
N PRO A 43 -21.71 0.97 -16.91
CA PRO A 43 -21.41 2.29 -17.49
C PRO A 43 -20.95 3.34 -16.47
N GLU A 44 -21.36 3.19 -15.22
CA GLU A 44 -21.09 4.10 -14.10
C GLU A 44 -19.90 3.67 -13.22
N GLY A 45 -19.38 2.46 -13.42
CA GLY A 45 -18.40 1.85 -12.52
C GLY A 45 -17.26 1.18 -13.26
N MET A 46 -16.04 1.72 -13.09
CA MET A 46 -14.81 1.10 -13.57
C MET A 46 -13.69 1.15 -12.53
N VAL A 47 -12.78 0.17 -12.61
CA VAL A 47 -11.53 0.15 -11.85
C VAL A 47 -10.36 0.18 -12.83
N LEU A 48 -9.46 1.14 -12.65
CA LEU A 48 -8.22 1.25 -13.43
C LEU A 48 -7.06 0.66 -12.63
N LEU A 49 -6.49 -0.44 -13.11
CA LEU A 49 -5.36 -1.11 -12.47
C LEU A 49 -4.14 -1.05 -13.37
N ARG A 50 -2.95 -0.92 -12.80
CA ARG A 50 -1.75 -1.34 -13.51
C ARG A 50 -1.73 -2.84 -13.49
N GLU A 51 -1.71 -3.49 -14.64
CA GLU A 51 -1.57 -4.94 -14.70
C GLU A 51 -0.21 -5.34 -14.10
N PRO A 52 -0.17 -6.04 -12.95
CA PRO A 52 0.98 -6.82 -12.58
C PRO A 52 1.00 -8.07 -13.47
N ALA A 53 2.19 -8.59 -13.77
CA ALA A 53 2.35 -9.78 -14.63
C ALA A 53 1.63 -11.06 -14.14
N ALA A 54 1.00 -11.04 -12.95
CA ALA A 54 0.38 -12.20 -12.30
C ALA A 54 -0.87 -11.86 -11.46
N LEU A 55 -1.69 -10.87 -11.86
CA LEU A 55 -2.97 -10.62 -11.17
C LEU A 55 -3.94 -11.77 -11.42
N THR A 56 -4.42 -12.40 -10.35
CA THR A 56 -5.46 -13.45 -10.44
C THR A 56 -6.86 -12.89 -10.26
N GLY A 57 -6.99 -11.81 -9.48
CA GLY A 57 -8.24 -11.14 -9.24
C GLY A 57 -8.04 -9.86 -8.43
N PHE A 58 -9.10 -9.09 -8.23
CA PHE A 58 -9.08 -7.94 -7.34
C PHE A 58 -10.42 -7.80 -6.60
N PHE A 59 -10.38 -7.11 -5.46
CA PHE A 59 -11.54 -6.76 -4.67
C PHE A 59 -11.38 -5.32 -4.17
N ALA A 60 -12.28 -4.42 -4.56
CA ALA A 60 -12.15 -2.99 -4.28
C ALA A 60 -13.48 -2.41 -3.82
N GLY A 61 -13.42 -1.35 -3.02
CA GLY A 61 -14.62 -0.70 -2.51
C GLY A 61 -14.31 0.48 -1.60
N SER A 62 -15.36 0.97 -0.93
CA SER A 62 -15.26 2.03 0.08
C SER A 62 -15.40 1.45 1.49
N LEU A 63 -14.69 2.02 2.46
CA LEU A 63 -14.79 1.60 3.87
C LEU A 63 -16.12 2.00 4.51
N SER A 64 -16.84 2.96 3.91
CA SER A 64 -18.22 3.28 4.28
C SER A 64 -19.24 2.22 3.85
N SER A 65 -18.87 1.32 2.92
CA SER A 65 -19.74 0.22 2.45
C SER A 65 -19.33 -1.13 3.01
N LEU A 66 -18.03 -1.34 3.21
CA LEU A 66 -17.45 -2.57 3.75
C LEU A 66 -16.39 -2.21 4.76
N SER A 67 -16.59 -2.58 6.02
CA SER A 67 -15.66 -2.25 7.09
C SER A 67 -14.34 -2.99 6.92
N VAL A 68 -13.31 -2.55 7.65
CA VAL A 68 -11.99 -3.21 7.62
C VAL A 68 -12.09 -4.66 8.09
N GLU A 69 -12.93 -4.93 9.10
CA GLU A 69 -13.23 -6.26 9.61
C GLU A 69 -13.80 -7.16 8.51
N GLU A 70 -14.75 -6.67 7.72
CA GLU A 70 -15.38 -7.41 6.63
C GLU A 70 -14.38 -7.70 5.51
N VAL A 71 -13.56 -6.72 5.15
CA VAL A 71 -12.50 -6.87 4.12
C VAL A 71 -11.46 -7.91 4.57
N LEU A 72 -10.99 -7.82 5.82
CA LEU A 72 -10.04 -8.79 6.38
C LEU A 72 -10.66 -10.17 6.52
N SER A 73 -11.93 -10.26 6.93
CA SER A 73 -12.68 -11.52 7.00
C SER A 73 -12.74 -12.20 5.63
N HIS A 74 -13.03 -11.45 4.57
CA HIS A 74 -13.05 -11.96 3.19
C HIS A 74 -11.70 -12.56 2.75
N ILE A 75 -10.59 -11.89 3.10
CA ILE A 75 -9.23 -12.37 2.80
C ILE A 75 -8.91 -13.64 3.58
N LEU A 76 -9.22 -13.64 4.89
CA LEU A 76 -8.93 -14.76 5.79
C LEU A 76 -9.76 -16.00 5.44
N SER A 77 -11.08 -15.86 5.27
CA SER A 77 -11.97 -16.97 4.98
C SER A 77 -11.70 -17.59 3.60
N GLY A 78 -11.23 -16.77 2.65
CA GLY A 78 -10.84 -17.22 1.31
C GLY A 78 -9.41 -17.78 1.22
N ILE A 79 -8.62 -17.77 2.31
CA ILE A 79 -7.20 -18.18 2.32
C ILE A 79 -6.42 -17.43 1.22
N ARG A 80 -6.74 -16.15 1.01
CA ARG A 80 -6.24 -15.39 -0.14
C ARG A 80 -4.82 -14.90 0.09
N SER A 81 -4.03 -14.90 -0.98
CA SER A 81 -2.70 -14.29 -1.02
C SER A 81 -2.72 -13.05 -1.92
N GLY A 82 -2.07 -11.97 -1.50
CA GLY A 82 -2.14 -10.72 -2.25
C GLY A 82 -1.71 -9.51 -1.43
N GLN A 83 -2.11 -8.32 -1.88
CA GLN A 83 -1.87 -7.07 -1.17
C GLN A 83 -3.17 -6.31 -0.98
N LEU A 84 -3.46 -5.96 0.27
CA LEU A 84 -4.54 -5.05 0.63
C LEU A 84 -3.97 -3.64 0.78
N ILE A 85 -4.49 -2.70 0.01
CA ILE A 85 -4.16 -1.28 0.10
C ILE A 85 -5.40 -0.56 0.62
N LEU A 86 -5.25 0.20 1.71
CA LEU A 86 -6.28 1.08 2.25
C LEU A 86 -5.79 2.53 2.13
N GLN A 87 -6.68 3.43 1.74
CA GLN A 87 -6.37 4.84 1.57
C GLN A 87 -7.49 5.73 2.10
N HIS A 88 -7.11 6.70 2.94
CA HIS A 88 -7.97 7.76 3.42
C HIS A 88 -7.19 9.09 3.44
N GLY A 89 -7.56 10.03 2.57
CA GLY A 89 -6.82 11.29 2.41
C GLY A 89 -5.36 11.04 2.01
N LEU A 90 -4.42 11.45 2.88
CA LEU A 90 -2.97 11.24 2.72
C LEU A 90 -2.46 9.98 3.42
N VAL A 91 -3.30 9.33 4.21
CA VAL A 91 -2.96 8.08 4.90
C VAL A 91 -3.15 6.93 3.92
N GLN A 92 -2.10 6.14 3.74
CA GLN A 92 -2.12 4.92 2.98
C GLN A 92 -1.43 3.83 3.79
N ARG A 93 -2.09 2.68 3.91
CA ARG A 93 -1.52 1.48 4.51
C ARG A 93 -1.64 0.33 3.52
N THR A 94 -0.61 -0.49 3.47
CA THR A 94 -0.55 -1.67 2.60
C THR A 94 -0.14 -2.87 3.43
N VAL A 95 -0.94 -3.93 3.39
CA VAL A 95 -0.64 -5.20 4.07
C VAL A 95 -0.56 -6.31 3.03
N SER A 96 0.55 -7.03 3.02
CA SER A 96 0.75 -8.21 2.18
C SER A 96 0.28 -9.45 2.92
N PHE A 97 -0.47 -10.31 2.23
CA PHE A 97 -1.04 -11.54 2.74
C PHE A 97 -0.49 -12.75 2.02
N ARG A 98 -0.34 -13.85 2.77
CA ARG A 98 -0.09 -15.19 2.26
C ARG A 98 -0.99 -16.16 3.02
N ASP A 99 -1.79 -16.91 2.28
CA ASP A 99 -2.74 -17.89 2.81
C ASP A 99 -3.67 -17.27 3.88
N GLY A 100 -4.15 -16.05 3.62
CA GLY A 100 -4.99 -15.28 4.54
C GLY A 100 -4.24 -14.62 5.71
N GLN A 101 -2.94 -14.88 5.89
CA GLN A 101 -2.15 -14.35 7.01
C GLN A 101 -1.35 -13.10 6.60
N PRO A 102 -1.35 -12.03 7.42
CA PRO A 102 -0.50 -10.87 7.16
C PRO A 102 0.98 -11.26 7.35
N ILE A 103 1.80 -10.97 6.33
CA ILE A 103 3.24 -11.29 6.32
C ILE A 103 4.13 -10.05 6.24
N PHE A 104 3.57 -8.91 5.85
CA PHE A 104 4.30 -7.65 5.76
C PHE A 104 3.34 -6.47 5.76
N ALA A 105 3.81 -5.30 6.18
CA ALA A 105 3.02 -4.08 6.14
C ALA A 105 3.89 -2.85 5.86
N VAL A 106 3.31 -1.86 5.18
CA VAL A 106 3.89 -0.55 4.92
C VAL A 106 2.85 0.51 5.22
N SER A 107 3.28 1.64 5.77
CA SER A 107 2.42 2.78 6.05
C SER A 107 3.05 4.10 5.62
N SER A 108 2.21 5.02 5.16
CA SER A 108 2.61 6.42 4.95
C SER A 108 2.77 7.19 6.26
N VAL A 109 2.17 6.71 7.36
CA VAL A 109 2.20 7.33 8.69
C VAL A 109 3.60 7.23 9.29
N HIS A 110 4.16 8.35 9.73
CA HIS A 110 5.57 8.44 10.15
C HIS A 110 5.94 7.47 11.29
N HIS A 111 5.12 7.40 12.34
CA HIS A 111 5.37 6.54 13.50
C HIS A 111 5.14 5.04 13.21
N GLU A 112 4.53 4.71 12.07
CA GLU A 112 4.34 3.35 11.58
C GLU A 112 5.40 2.95 10.54
N ARG A 113 6.54 3.65 10.50
CA ARG A 113 7.68 3.28 9.64
C ARG A 113 8.72 2.56 10.47
N LEU A 114 9.38 1.57 9.87
CA LEU A 114 10.43 0.77 10.55
C LEU A 114 11.44 1.63 11.31
N GLY A 115 11.94 2.72 10.69
CA GLY A 115 12.89 3.64 11.33
C GLY A 115 12.36 4.23 12.64
N ALA A 116 11.11 4.73 12.65
CA ALA A 116 10.48 5.26 13.85
C ALA A 116 10.24 4.16 14.90
N VAL A 117 9.80 2.99 14.47
CA VAL A 117 9.56 1.83 15.35
C VAL A 117 10.84 1.39 16.07
N VAL A 118 11.97 1.24 15.36
CA VAL A 118 13.23 0.80 16.01
C VAL A 118 13.77 1.82 17.00
N VAL A 119 13.51 3.11 16.77
CA VAL A 119 13.85 4.17 17.74
C VAL A 119 12.91 4.12 18.96
N GLN A 120 11.60 3.96 18.73
CA GLN A 120 10.61 3.84 19.80
C GLN A 120 10.88 2.62 20.70
N LEU A 121 11.34 1.51 20.11
CA LEU A 121 11.72 0.29 20.84
C LEU A 121 13.09 0.40 21.53
N GLY A 122 13.82 1.52 21.38
CA GLY A 122 15.15 1.71 21.95
C GLY A 122 16.25 0.85 21.30
N LEU A 123 15.99 0.27 20.13
CA LEU A 123 16.94 -0.59 19.42
C LEU A 123 17.99 0.20 18.64
N VAL A 124 17.65 1.43 18.25
CA VAL A 124 18.50 2.35 17.48
C VAL A 124 18.32 3.76 18.03
N SER A 125 19.38 4.55 18.14
CA SER A 125 19.28 5.96 18.56
C SER A 125 18.75 6.86 17.42
N PRO A 126 18.12 8.01 17.72
CA PRO A 126 17.72 8.97 16.69
C PRO A 126 18.87 9.39 15.76
N GLU A 127 20.08 9.53 16.31
CA GLU A 127 21.31 9.91 15.57
C GLU A 127 21.75 8.79 14.63
N GLN A 128 21.73 7.53 15.10
CA GLN A 128 22.03 6.36 14.27
C GLN A 128 21.01 6.21 13.13
N LEU A 129 19.72 6.43 13.41
CA LEU A 129 18.68 6.43 12.38
C LEU A 129 18.94 7.55 11.36
N HIS A 130 19.28 8.76 11.81
CA HIS A 130 19.58 9.89 10.92
C HIS A 130 20.77 9.58 9.99
N GLN A 131 21.84 8.99 10.53
CA GLN A 131 22.99 8.55 9.74
C GLN A 131 22.60 7.47 8.72
N ALA A 132 21.80 6.50 9.13
CA ALA A 132 21.34 5.42 8.25
C ALA A 132 20.42 5.93 7.12
N LEU A 133 19.55 6.90 7.39
CA LEU A 133 18.67 7.50 6.39
C LEU A 133 19.46 8.14 5.24
N GLY A 134 20.63 8.73 5.51
CA GLY A 134 21.51 9.30 4.48
C GLY A 134 22.11 8.26 3.51
N LYS A 135 22.02 6.97 3.83
CA LYS A 135 22.55 5.86 3.02
C LYS A 135 21.47 5.03 2.32
N VAL A 136 20.19 5.36 2.53
CA VAL A 136 19.07 4.69 1.87
C VAL A 136 19.06 5.04 0.38
N THR A 137 18.86 4.02 -0.46
CA THR A 137 18.73 4.19 -1.91
C THR A 137 17.48 3.45 -2.39
N PRO A 138 17.06 3.60 -3.66
CA PRO A 138 15.93 2.83 -4.20
C PRO A 138 16.11 1.31 -4.09
N THR A 139 17.34 0.82 -4.04
CA THR A 139 17.68 -0.61 -3.94
C THR A 139 18.12 -1.04 -2.53
N LEU A 140 18.42 -0.08 -1.63
CA LEU A 140 18.89 -0.36 -0.28
C LEU A 140 17.94 0.21 0.77
N ARG A 141 17.20 -0.68 1.44
CA ARG A 141 16.18 -0.33 2.43
C ARG A 141 16.79 -0.03 3.80
N ILE A 142 16.10 0.78 4.61
CA ILE A 142 16.57 1.24 5.92
C ILE A 142 16.95 0.09 6.87
N GLY A 143 16.19 -1.00 6.91
CA GLY A 143 16.52 -2.17 7.73
C GLY A 143 17.88 -2.79 7.36
N ALA A 144 18.15 -2.92 6.05
CA ALA A 144 19.42 -3.41 5.54
C ALA A 144 20.58 -2.43 5.78
N VAL A 145 20.33 -1.12 5.75
CA VAL A 145 21.34 -0.14 6.15
C VAL A 145 21.67 -0.30 7.63
N LEU A 146 20.67 -0.31 8.50
CA LEU A 146 20.86 -0.41 9.95
C LEU A 146 21.63 -1.68 10.35
N THR A 147 21.39 -2.82 9.69
CA THR A 147 22.14 -4.04 9.94
C THR A 147 23.57 -3.99 9.41
N ARG A 148 23.78 -3.47 8.20
CA ARG A 148 25.13 -3.31 7.61
C ARG A 148 26.03 -2.36 8.41
N GLU A 149 25.46 -1.33 9.00
CA GLU A 149 26.17 -0.36 9.85
C GLU A 149 26.40 -0.88 11.28
N GLY A 150 25.88 -2.06 11.62
CA GLY A 150 25.99 -2.64 12.96
C GLY A 150 25.12 -1.96 14.02
N PHE A 151 24.21 -1.07 13.63
CA PHE A 151 23.29 -0.38 14.55
C PHE A 151 22.13 -1.27 15.01
N LEU A 152 21.78 -2.29 14.22
CA LEU A 152 20.69 -3.21 14.51
C LEU A 152 21.10 -4.64 14.16
N SER A 153 20.87 -5.61 15.05
CA SER A 153 21.08 -7.02 14.71
C SER A 153 19.96 -7.55 13.81
N GLU A 154 20.23 -8.61 13.04
CA GLU A 154 19.19 -9.26 12.22
C GLU A 154 18.02 -9.78 13.06
N ALA A 155 18.29 -10.32 14.26
CA ALA A 155 17.27 -10.78 15.20
C ALA A 155 16.37 -9.64 15.70
N ASN A 156 16.97 -8.48 16.02
CA ASN A 156 16.21 -7.30 16.44
C ASN A 156 15.43 -6.70 15.27
N LEU A 157 15.99 -6.71 14.06
CA LEU A 157 15.27 -6.31 12.84
C LEU A 157 14.04 -7.18 12.62
N TYR A 158 14.19 -8.51 12.69
CA TYR A 158 13.07 -9.44 12.55
C TYR A 158 11.97 -9.19 13.59
N SER A 159 12.36 -8.97 14.85
CA SER A 159 11.42 -8.69 15.95
C SER A 159 10.70 -7.35 15.76
N ALA A 160 11.42 -6.30 15.36
CA ALA A 160 10.85 -4.98 15.07
C ALA A 160 9.91 -5.00 13.85
N MET A 161 10.25 -5.78 12.82
CA MET A 161 9.38 -5.99 11.66
C MET A 161 8.11 -6.74 12.04
N THR A 162 8.21 -7.79 12.84
CA THR A 162 7.04 -8.53 13.35
C THR A 162 6.13 -7.62 14.17
N TYR A 163 6.70 -6.80 15.06
CA TYR A 163 5.97 -5.77 15.79
C TYR A 163 5.29 -4.78 14.85
N LEU A 164 6.03 -4.23 13.88
CA LEU A 164 5.50 -3.26 12.92
C LEU A 164 4.31 -3.82 12.12
N VAL A 165 4.40 -5.05 11.63
CA VAL A 165 3.29 -5.69 10.89
C VAL A 165 2.05 -5.76 11.77
N ARG A 166 2.20 -6.20 13.02
CA ARG A 166 1.10 -6.26 13.97
C ARG A 166 0.47 -4.89 14.19
N GLU A 167 1.27 -3.87 14.49
CA GLU A 167 0.75 -2.52 14.78
C GLU A 167 0.05 -1.91 13.57
N VAL A 168 0.61 -2.02 12.36
CA VAL A 168 -0.05 -1.50 11.15
C VAL A 168 -1.39 -2.20 10.90
N VAL A 169 -1.46 -3.52 11.12
CA VAL A 169 -2.70 -4.29 11.00
C VAL A 169 -3.74 -3.83 12.04
N LEU A 170 -3.34 -3.64 13.29
CA LEU A 170 -4.23 -3.12 14.34
C LEU A 170 -4.73 -1.70 14.01
N ASN A 171 -3.86 -0.85 13.48
CA ASN A 171 -4.22 0.52 13.10
C ASN A 171 -5.09 0.58 11.84
N LEU A 172 -5.28 -0.52 11.11
CA LEU A 172 -6.29 -0.58 10.05
C LEU A 172 -7.70 -0.45 10.62
N PHE A 173 -7.97 -1.04 11.79
CA PHE A 173 -9.31 -1.03 12.40
C PHE A 173 -9.77 0.37 12.82
N GLU A 174 -8.85 1.33 12.92
CA GLU A 174 -9.18 2.74 13.16
C GLU A 174 -9.70 3.46 11.91
N MET A 175 -9.62 2.84 10.72
CA MET A 175 -10.07 3.43 9.47
C MET A 175 -11.55 3.13 9.21
N SER A 176 -12.43 4.08 9.54
CA SER A 176 -13.87 3.98 9.27
C SER A 176 -14.30 4.53 7.90
N GLU A 177 -13.43 5.29 7.25
CA GLU A 177 -13.68 5.95 5.97
C GLU A 177 -12.51 5.75 5.02
N GLY A 178 -12.78 5.84 3.71
CA GLY A 178 -11.76 5.75 2.66
C GLY A 178 -12.10 4.68 1.64
N SER A 179 -11.08 4.25 0.90
CA SER A 179 -11.18 3.21 -0.13
C SER A 179 -10.19 2.10 0.13
N PHE A 180 -10.52 0.90 -0.30
CA PHE A 180 -9.62 -0.24 -0.30
C PHE A 180 -9.51 -0.86 -1.69
N LEU A 181 -8.36 -1.51 -1.92
CA LEU A 181 -8.08 -2.35 -3.08
C LEU A 181 -7.25 -3.54 -2.61
N PHE A 182 -7.80 -4.74 -2.75
CA PHE A 182 -7.07 -5.98 -2.64
C PHE A 182 -6.68 -6.47 -4.05
N LEU A 183 -5.40 -6.70 -4.26
CA LEU A 183 -4.85 -7.29 -5.47
C LEU A 183 -4.45 -8.74 -5.14
N GLU A 184 -5.18 -9.69 -5.71
CA GLU A 184 -4.95 -11.12 -5.50
C GLU A 184 -3.87 -11.64 -6.46
N GLY A 185 -2.91 -12.36 -5.90
CA GLY A 185 -1.77 -12.89 -6.62
C GLY A 185 -0.56 -13.04 -5.71
N ARG A 186 0.58 -13.40 -6.31
CA ARG A 186 1.82 -13.48 -5.54
C ARG A 186 2.27 -12.07 -5.14
N PRO A 187 2.55 -11.81 -3.85
CA PRO A 187 3.16 -10.55 -3.46
C PRO A 187 4.50 -10.37 -4.20
N PRO A 188 4.87 -9.15 -4.62
CA PRO A 188 6.11 -8.92 -5.33
C PRO A 188 7.32 -9.44 -4.55
N GLU A 189 8.21 -10.17 -5.22
CA GLU A 189 9.50 -10.58 -4.66
C GLU A 189 10.29 -9.33 -4.22
N GLY A 190 10.85 -9.35 -3.01
CA GLY A 190 11.57 -8.20 -2.44
C GLY A 190 10.84 -7.43 -1.33
N THR A 191 9.69 -7.92 -0.87
CA THR A 191 8.99 -7.42 0.33
C THR A 191 9.57 -8.03 1.63
N ARG A 192 10.83 -8.46 1.62
CA ARG A 192 11.57 -9.00 2.78
C ARG A 192 12.66 -8.03 3.19
#